data_AF-A0A5A9ZWD9-F1
#
_entry.id   AF-A0A5A9ZWD9-F1
#
_cell.length_a   1.000
_cell.length_b   1.000
_cell.length_c   1.000
_cell.angle_alpha   90.00
_cell.angle_beta   90.00
_cell.angle_gamma   90.00
#
_symmetry.space_group_name_H-M   'P 1'
#
loop_
_entity.id
_entity.type
_entity.pdbx_description
1 polymer ?
#
loop_
_entity_poly.entity_id
_entity_poly.type
_entity_poly.pdbx_seq_one_letter_code
_entity_poly.pdbx_strand_id
1 'polypeptide(L)'
;MSAANDIQTLIATELHDYDPDAGNIRSVGQVAPMPADWHRLLLAEFRAALIEPHAVETLFPGGMTETCWAVTQSNGAYRVIYIPWAELFSLAVESKYGPVDIGVHGDAVSVFGSIH
;
A
#
# COMPACT_ATOMS: atom_id res chain seq x y z
N MET A 1 18.72 -1.32 11.30
CA MET A 1 17.87 -0.40 10.52
C MET A 1 16.56 -0.20 11.28
N SER A 2 15.89 0.93 11.11
CA SER A 2 14.57 1.18 11.71
C SER A 2 13.47 0.52 10.86
N ALA A 3 12.33 0.19 11.46
CA ALA A 3 11.19 -0.36 10.73
C ALA A 3 10.75 0.52 9.54
N ALA A 4 10.84 1.85 9.68
CA ALA A 4 10.56 2.80 8.60
C ALA A 4 11.52 2.62 7.40
N ASN A 5 12.83 2.44 7.63
CA ASN A 5 13.79 2.21 6.55
C ASN A 5 13.54 0.89 5.82
N ASP A 6 13.15 -0.16 6.55
CA ASP A 6 12.86 -1.46 5.96
C ASP A 6 11.60 -1.38 5.08
N ILE A 7 10.55 -0.71 5.55
CA ILE A 7 9.31 -0.44 4.77
C ILE A 7 9.62 0.36 3.50
N GLN A 8 10.43 1.42 3.60
CA GLN A 8 10.82 2.22 2.44
C GLN A 8 11.60 1.40 1.42
N THR A 9 12.43 0.46 1.87
CA THR A 9 13.19 -0.45 0.99
C THR A 9 12.25 -1.41 0.26
N LEU A 10 11.24 -1.95 0.94
CA LEU A 10 10.19 -2.78 0.31
C LEU A 10 9.46 -1.99 -0.77
N ILE A 11 8.95 -0.80 -0.44
CA ILE A 11 8.24 0.07 -1.38
C ILE A 11 9.11 0.44 -2.58
N ALA A 12 10.39 0.77 -2.36
CA ALA A 12 11.30 1.10 -3.45
C ALA A 12 11.53 -0.08 -4.41
N THR A 13 11.59 -1.30 -3.89
CA THR A 13 11.69 -2.53 -4.68
C THR A 13 10.43 -2.72 -5.53
N GLU A 14 9.25 -2.58 -4.91
CA GLU A 14 7.99 -2.70 -5.64
C GLU A 14 7.82 -1.64 -6.73
N LEU A 15 8.15 -0.38 -6.44
CA LEU A 15 8.12 0.69 -7.44
C LEU A 15 8.98 0.37 -8.67
N HIS A 16 10.06 -0.39 -8.51
CA HIS A 16 10.87 -0.89 -9.62
C HIS A 16 10.19 -2.05 -10.35
N ASP A 17 9.63 -3.02 -9.63
CA ASP A 17 8.99 -4.20 -10.20
C ASP A 17 7.70 -3.90 -10.99
N TYR A 18 7.05 -2.76 -10.71
CA TYR A 18 5.87 -2.31 -11.43
C TYR A 18 6.18 -1.29 -12.55
N ASP A 19 7.45 -0.86 -12.71
CA ASP A 19 7.86 0.18 -13.65
C ASP A 19 7.91 -0.33 -15.11
N PRO A 20 6.95 0.06 -15.96
CA PRO A 20 6.90 -0.41 -17.34
C PRO A 20 8.05 0.17 -18.19
N ASP A 21 8.65 1.29 -17.78
CA ASP A 21 9.76 1.92 -18.50
C ASP A 21 11.09 1.19 -18.24
N ALA A 22 11.17 0.47 -17.12
CA ALA A 22 12.24 -0.49 -16.85
C ALA A 22 12.02 -1.85 -17.54
N GLY A 23 10.90 -2.03 -18.25
CA GLY A 23 10.49 -3.31 -18.85
C GLY A 23 9.84 -4.27 -17.84
N ASN A 24 9.52 -3.79 -16.63
CA ASN A 24 8.90 -4.59 -15.58
C ASN A 24 7.38 -4.38 -15.60
N ILE A 25 6.61 -5.46 -15.70
CA ILE A 25 5.15 -5.41 -15.65
C ILE A 25 4.68 -6.54 -14.74
N ARG A 26 4.22 -6.17 -13.55
CA ARG A 26 3.65 -7.09 -12.57
C ARG A 26 2.14 -6.91 -12.49
N SER A 27 1.37 -7.99 -12.42
CA SER A 27 -0.07 -7.90 -12.23
C SER A 27 -0.41 -7.27 -10.88
N VAL A 28 -1.36 -6.34 -10.86
CA VAL A 28 -2.08 -5.94 -9.64
C VAL A 28 -3.21 -6.93 -9.41
N GLY A 29 -3.25 -7.57 -8.23
CA GLY A 29 -4.25 -8.60 -7.91
C GLY A 29 -4.19 -9.86 -8.80
N GLN A 30 -5.35 -10.47 -9.08
CA GLN A 30 -5.47 -11.73 -9.87
C GLN A 30 -5.91 -11.51 -11.33
N VAL A 31 -5.58 -10.36 -11.92
CA VAL A 31 -6.00 -10.00 -13.29
C VAL A 31 -4.83 -10.01 -14.26
N ALA A 32 -5.12 -10.12 -15.55
CA ALA A 32 -4.12 -9.89 -16.60
C ALA A 32 -3.45 -8.53 -16.38
N PRO A 33 -2.13 -8.40 -16.65
CA PRO A 33 -1.44 -7.13 -16.43
C PRO A 33 -2.10 -6.00 -17.21
N MET A 34 -2.32 -4.87 -16.53
CA MET A 34 -2.89 -3.68 -17.16
C MET A 34 -1.90 -3.06 -18.15
N PRO A 35 -2.35 -2.25 -19.12
CA PRO A 35 -1.45 -1.60 -20.07
C PRO A 35 -0.39 -0.72 -19.40
N ALA A 36 0.76 -0.51 -20.06
CA ALA A 36 1.86 0.29 -19.53
C ALA A 36 1.45 1.72 -19.11
N ASP A 37 0.57 2.38 -19.86
CA ASP A 37 0.08 3.72 -19.49
C ASP A 37 -0.70 3.73 -18.18
N TRP A 38 -1.45 2.66 -17.89
CA TRP A 38 -2.13 2.50 -16.60
C TRP A 38 -1.13 2.35 -15.46
N HIS A 39 -0.07 1.57 -15.64
CA HIS A 39 1.01 1.43 -14.67
C HIS A 39 1.71 2.77 -14.39
N ARG A 40 1.99 3.57 -15.42
CA ARG A 40 2.61 4.89 -15.24
C ARG A 40 1.75 5.82 -14.39
N LEU A 41 0.44 5.85 -14.64
CA LEU A 41 -0.50 6.64 -13.85
C LEU A 41 -0.55 6.15 -12.40
N LEU A 42 -0.71 4.85 -12.19
CA LEU A 42 -0.73 4.24 -10.86
C LEU A 42 0.52 4.59 -10.05
N LEU A 43 1.71 4.43 -10.65
CA LEU A 43 2.97 4.71 -9.99
C LEU A 43 3.16 6.20 -9.69
N ALA A 44 2.69 7.08 -10.58
CA ALA A 44 2.72 8.52 -10.33
C ALA A 44 1.82 8.91 -9.15
N GLU A 45 0.61 8.37 -9.10
CA GLU A 45 -0.35 8.60 -8.01
C GLU A 45 0.15 8.02 -6.69
N PHE A 46 0.68 6.80 -6.72
CA PHE A 46 1.24 6.16 -5.53
C PHE A 46 2.41 6.96 -4.98
N ARG A 47 3.36 7.38 -5.84
CA ARG A 47 4.50 8.24 -5.43
C ARG A 47 4.04 9.56 -4.84
N ALA A 48 3.00 10.18 -5.41
CA ALA A 48 2.45 11.43 -4.89
C ALA A 48 1.76 11.25 -3.53
N ALA A 49 1.24 10.05 -3.24
CA ALA A 49 0.59 9.72 -1.99
C ALA A 49 1.56 9.28 -0.89
N LEU A 50 2.80 8.87 -1.22
CA LEU A 50 3.76 8.37 -0.23
C LEU A 50 4.08 9.42 0.85
N ILE A 51 4.22 8.94 2.08
CA ILE A 51 4.64 9.72 3.24
C ILE A 51 5.77 8.98 3.98
N GLU A 52 6.46 9.69 4.88
CA GLU A 52 7.35 9.02 5.84
C GLU A 52 6.52 8.05 6.70
N PRO A 53 6.89 6.75 6.76
CA PRO A 53 6.15 5.78 7.54
C PRO A 53 6.02 6.20 9.00
N HIS A 54 4.79 6.21 9.51
CA HIS A 54 4.52 6.48 10.92
C HIS A 54 3.51 5.50 11.50
N ALA A 55 3.67 5.23 12.80
CA ALA A 55 2.80 4.31 13.53
C ALA A 55 1.35 4.84 13.56
N VAL A 56 0.40 3.94 13.32
CA VAL A 56 -1.04 4.20 13.43
C VAL A 56 -1.73 2.99 14.04
N GLU A 57 -2.70 3.22 14.92
CA GLU A 57 -3.58 2.16 15.40
C GLU A 57 -4.60 1.82 14.30
N THR A 58 -4.66 0.54 13.94
CA THR A 58 -5.58 0.03 12.91
C THR A 58 -6.50 -1.00 13.53
N LEU A 59 -7.81 -0.85 13.27
CA LEU A 59 -8.82 -1.84 13.63
C LEU A 59 -8.87 -2.95 12.57
N PHE A 60 -8.82 -4.20 13.02
CA PHE A 60 -8.94 -5.39 12.18
C PHE A 60 -10.31 -6.07 12.34
N PRO A 61 -10.74 -6.87 11.34
CA PRO A 61 -11.91 -7.73 11.48
C PRO A 61 -11.85 -8.56 12.77
N GLY A 62 -12.98 -8.64 13.48
CA GLY A 62 -13.05 -9.30 14.79
C GLY A 62 -12.79 -8.38 16.00
N GLY A 63 -12.51 -7.09 15.77
CA GLY A 63 -12.42 -6.08 16.85
C GLY A 63 -11.05 -5.93 17.48
N MET A 64 -10.01 -6.52 16.88
CA MET A 64 -8.63 -6.40 17.32
C MET A 64 -8.02 -5.09 16.83
N THR A 65 -7.25 -4.41 17.67
CA THR A 65 -6.53 -3.18 17.28
C THR A 65 -5.03 -3.44 17.38
N GLU A 66 -4.29 -3.12 16.33
CA GLU A 66 -2.85 -3.33 16.25
C GLU A 66 -2.12 -2.08 15.77
N THR A 67 -0.86 -1.91 16.18
CA THR A 67 0.00 -0.85 15.64
C THR A 67 0.53 -1.25 14.27
N CYS A 68 0.11 -0.53 13.23
CA CYS A 68 0.58 -0.64 11.86
C CYS A 68 1.35 0.62 11.46
N TRP A 69 1.84 0.67 10.22
CA TRP A 69 2.55 1.84 9.71
C TRP A 69 1.82 2.43 8.51
N ALA A 70 1.34 3.67 8.59
CA ALA A 70 0.79 4.35 7.42
C ALA A 70 1.92 4.73 6.47
N VAL A 71 1.79 4.36 5.19
CA VAL A 71 2.82 4.63 4.16
C VAL A 71 2.33 5.55 3.05
N THR A 72 1.02 5.73 2.93
CA THR A 72 0.42 6.79 2.11
C THR A 72 -0.37 7.78 2.96
N GLN A 73 -0.48 9.01 2.48
CA GLN A 73 -1.44 9.97 2.98
C GLN A 73 -2.85 9.44 2.74
N SER A 74 -3.73 9.68 3.71
CA SER A 74 -5.16 9.43 3.55
C SER A 74 -5.73 10.29 2.43
N ASN A 75 -6.51 9.68 1.55
CA ASN A 75 -7.33 10.42 0.57
C ASN A 75 -8.74 10.74 1.09
N GLY A 76 -8.99 10.55 2.39
CA GLY A 76 -10.28 10.72 3.04
C GLY A 76 -11.20 9.50 3.00
N ALA A 77 -10.91 8.51 2.15
CA ALA A 77 -11.63 7.23 2.10
C ALA A 77 -10.72 6.05 2.43
N TYR A 78 -9.46 6.08 1.99
CA TYR A 78 -8.49 5.00 2.16
C TYR A 78 -7.08 5.53 2.44
N ARG A 79 -6.24 4.65 2.97
CA ARG A 79 -4.78 4.74 2.98
C ARG A 79 -4.16 3.35 2.85
N VAL A 80 -2.88 3.29 2.50
CA VAL A 80 -2.10 2.05 2.58
C VAL A 80 -1.35 2.01 3.90
N ILE A 81 -1.42 0.85 4.56
CA ILE A 81 -0.66 0.56 5.77
C ILE A 81 0.22 -0.67 5.59
N TYR A 82 1.32 -0.74 6.32
CA TYR A 82 2.13 -1.95 6.49
C TYR A 82 1.77 -2.63 7.81
N ILE A 83 1.62 -3.96 7.77
CA ILE A 83 1.24 -4.82 8.90
C ILE A 83 2.50 -5.59 9.36
N PRO A 84 3.14 -5.21 10.49
CA PRO A 84 4.45 -5.75 10.86
C PRO A 84 4.48 -7.26 11.09
N TRP A 85 3.46 -7.81 11.75
CA TRP A 85 3.43 -9.24 12.11
C TRP A 85 3.11 -10.16 10.93
N ALA A 86 2.56 -9.62 9.84
CA ALA A 86 2.23 -10.36 8.62
C ALA A 86 3.20 -10.07 7.47
N GLU A 87 4.10 -9.08 7.64
CA GLU A 87 5.09 -8.64 6.64
C GLU A 87 4.47 -8.32 5.28
N LEU A 88 3.31 -7.66 5.29
CA LEU A 88 2.55 -7.29 4.08
C LEU A 88 1.87 -5.93 4.22
N PHE A 89 1.35 -5.43 3.10
CA PHE A 89 0.58 -4.19 3.05
C PHE A 89 -0.92 -4.47 2.98
N SER A 90 -1.69 -3.51 3.49
CA SER A 90 -3.14 -3.52 3.45
C SER A 90 -3.71 -2.19 2.99
N LEU A 91 -4.82 -2.25 2.24
CA LEU A 91 -5.70 -1.11 2.04
C LEU A 91 -6.60 -0.95 3.27
N ALA A 92 -6.42 0.14 3.99
CA ALA A 92 -7.26 0.49 5.13
C ALA A 92 -8.27 1.57 4.76
N VAL A 93 -9.52 1.38 5.16
CA VAL A 93 -10.59 2.38 5.03
C VAL A 93 -10.50 3.37 6.17
N GLU A 94 -10.69 4.65 5.88
CA GLU A 94 -10.82 5.70 6.90
C GLU A 94 -12.15 5.59 7.63
N SER A 95 -12.10 5.68 8.95
CA SER A 95 -13.28 5.79 9.79
C SER A 95 -13.12 6.88 10.83
N LYS A 96 -14.22 7.24 11.51
CA LYS A 96 -14.19 8.17 12.66
C LYS A 96 -13.30 7.70 13.82
N TYR A 97 -12.93 6.42 13.85
CA TYR A 97 -12.09 5.83 14.90
C TYR A 97 -10.67 5.52 14.42
N GLY A 98 -10.29 5.98 13.22
CA GLY A 98 -9.01 5.66 12.58
C GLY A 98 -9.15 4.62 11.46
N PRO A 99 -8.02 4.17 10.90
CA PRO A 99 -8.00 3.24 9.78
C PRO A 99 -8.54 1.85 10.17
N VAL A 100 -9.28 1.24 9.25
CA VAL A 100 -9.87 -0.10 9.40
C VAL A 100 -9.39 -0.99 8.27
N ASP A 101 -8.77 -2.10 8.61
CA ASP A 101 -8.41 -3.16 7.66
C ASP A 101 -9.67 -3.83 7.10
N ILE A 102 -9.72 -4.00 5.77
CA ILE A 102 -10.85 -4.61 5.07
C ILE A 102 -10.49 -5.92 4.36
N GLY A 103 -9.33 -6.51 4.69
CA GLY A 103 -8.90 -7.78 4.10
C GLY A 103 -8.35 -7.69 2.67
N VAL A 104 -8.03 -6.49 2.18
CA VAL A 104 -7.35 -6.30 0.88
C VAL A 104 -5.85 -6.20 1.15
N HIS A 105 -5.15 -7.32 0.98
CA HIS A 105 -3.75 -7.49 1.37
C HIS A 105 -2.86 -7.82 0.17
N GLY A 106 -1.57 -7.46 0.27
CA GLY A 106 -0.59 -7.74 -0.77
C GLY A 106 0.67 -6.89 -0.64
N ASP A 107 1.30 -6.63 -1.79
CA ASP A 107 2.34 -5.62 -1.92
C ASP A 107 1.71 -4.21 -1.96
N ALA A 108 2.48 -3.17 -1.60
CA ALA A 108 1.99 -1.81 -1.42
C ALA A 108 1.37 -1.22 -2.70
N VAL A 109 2.02 -1.43 -3.85
CA VAL A 109 1.53 -0.94 -5.15
C VAL A 109 0.23 -1.65 -5.55
N SER A 110 0.15 -2.96 -5.36
CA SER A 110 -1.03 -3.77 -5.68
C SER A 110 -2.24 -3.38 -4.83
N VAL A 111 -2.08 -3.21 -3.52
CA VAL A 111 -3.21 -2.82 -2.66
C VAL A 111 -3.66 -1.39 -2.95
N PHE A 112 -2.73 -0.48 -3.28
CA PHE A 112 -3.06 0.88 -3.74
C PHE A 112 -3.83 0.87 -5.06
N GLY A 113 -3.43 0.02 -6.00
CA GLY A 113 -4.07 -0.13 -7.31
C GLY A 113 -5.41 -0.87 -7.28
N SER A 114 -5.80 -1.49 -6.16
CA SER A 114 -7.05 -2.26 -6.06
C SER A 114 -8.33 -1.42 -6.13
N ILE A 115 -8.21 -0.09 -6.09
CA ILE A 115 -9.31 0.88 -6.20
C ILE A 115 -9.22 1.76 -7.47
N HIS A 116 -8.29 1.47 -8.38
CA HIS A 116 -8.12 2.14 -9.68
C HIS A 116 -8.65 1.26 -10.81
#